data_AF-A0A382R7B3-F1
#
_entry.id   AF-A0A382R7B3-F1
#
_cell.length_a   1.000
_cell.length_b   1.000
_cell.length_c   1.000
_cell.angle_alpha   90.00
_cell.angle_beta   90.00
_cell.angle_gamma   90.00
#
_symmetry.space_group_name_H-M   'P 1'
#
loop_
_entity.id
_entity.type
_entity.pdbx_description
1 polymer ?
#
loop_
_entity_poly.entity_id
_entity_poly.type
_entity_poly.pdbx_seq_one_letter_code
_entity_poly.pdbx_strand_id
1 'polypeptide(L)' 'MKLDLARELSQASSTKIVLCVLDGLGGLARSSSGKTELEEAHTPNLDQLAGESEIGATIPVGIGITPGSGPG' A
#
# COMPACT_ATOMS: atom_id res chain seq x y z
N MET A 1 -14.97 -7.14 -10.02
CA MET A 1 -14.34 -8.03 -9.02
C MET A 1 -15.21 -9.28 -8.80
N LYS A 2 -14.65 -10.49 -8.85
CA LYS A 2 -15.42 -11.74 -8.58
C LYS A 2 -15.44 -12.04 -7.08
N LEU A 3 -16.27 -11.30 -6.33
CA LEU A 3 -16.36 -11.41 -4.87
C LEU A 3 -16.76 -12.81 -4.40
N ASP A 4 -17.55 -13.55 -5.18
CA ASP A 4 -17.99 -14.90 -4.82
C ASP A 4 -16.82 -15.90 -4.82
N LEU A 5 -15.95 -15.82 -5.83
CA LEU A 5 -14.73 -16.63 -5.87
C LEU A 5 -13.79 -16.31 -4.69
N ALA A 6 -13.66 -15.05 -4.31
CA ALA A 6 -12.86 -14.66 -3.15
C ALA A 6 -13.39 -15.27 -1.84
N ARG A 7 -14.71 -15.38 -1.69
CA ARG A 7 -15.33 -16.06 -0.54
C ARG A 7 -15.06 -17.56 -0.56
N GLU A 8 -15.22 -18.21 -1.72
CA GLU A 8 -14.95 -19.65 -1.89
C GLU A 8 -13.50 -20.03 -1.57
N LEU A 9 -12.55 -19.17 -1.95
CA LEU A 9 -11.12 -19.38 -1.71
C LEU A 9 -10.64 -18.91 -0.33
N SER A 10 -11.47 -18.20 0.43
CA SER A 10 -11.08 -17.68 1.74
C SER A 10 -10.91 -18.81 2.76
N GLN A 11 -9.86 -18.70 3.58
CA GLN A 11 -9.62 -19.63 4.69
C GLN A 11 -9.93 -18.96 6.02
N ALA A 12 -10.50 -19.72 6.96
CA ALA A 12 -10.75 -19.22 8.30
C ALA A 12 -9.43 -18.94 9.03
N SER A 13 -9.36 -17.80 9.73
CA SER A 13 -8.22 -17.43 10.57
C SER A 13 -8.67 -17.21 12.02
N SER A 14 -7.79 -17.52 12.97
CA SER A 14 -7.95 -17.15 14.37
C SER A 14 -7.69 -15.67 14.63
N THR A 15 -7.13 -14.95 13.65
CA THR A 15 -6.79 -13.52 13.72
C THR A 15 -7.63 -12.69 12.74
N LYS A 16 -7.56 -11.36 12.85
CA LYS A 16 -8.24 -10.40 11.97
C LYS A 16 -7.26 -9.84 10.94
N ILE A 17 -7.76 -9.57 9.74
CA ILE A 17 -7.02 -8.85 8.69
C ILE A 17 -7.41 -7.38 8.74
N VAL A 18 -6.42 -6.49 8.71
CA VAL A 18 -6.61 -5.03 8.61
C VAL A 18 -5.99 -4.55 7.31
N LEU A 19 -6.79 -3.90 6.46
CA LEU A 19 -6.31 -3.19 5.27
C LEU A 19 -6.31 -1.68 5.58
N CYS A 20 -5.13 -1.09 5.64
CA CYS A 20 -4.96 0.35 5.81
C CYS A 20 -4.53 0.97 4.47
N VAL A 21 -5.32 1.91 3.96
CA VAL A 21 -5.01 2.65 2.73
C VAL A 21 -4.65 4.08 3.09
N LEU A 22 -3.43 4.48 2.75
CA LEU A 22 -2.98 5.87 2.81
C LEU A 22 -3.18 6.46 1.42
N ASP A 23 -4.19 7.32 1.27
CA ASP A 23 -4.52 7.94 -0.02
C ASP A 23 -3.36 8.84 -0.50
N GLY A 24 -3.01 8.74 -1.76
CA GLY A 24 -1.93 9.53 -2.36
C GLY A 24 -0.53 9.30 -1.76
N LEU A 25 -0.25 8.15 -1.15
CA LEU A 25 1.02 7.88 -0.46
C LEU A 25 2.28 8.00 -1.34
N GLY A 26 2.16 7.74 -2.64
CA GLY A 26 3.28 7.80 -3.57
C GLY A 26 3.87 9.21 -3.67
N GLY A 27 5.20 9.30 -3.68
CA GLY A 27 5.94 10.56 -3.71
C GLY A 27 7.09 10.55 -4.71
N LEU A 28 7.67 11.72 -4.96
CA LEU A 28 8.86 11.87 -5.81
C LEU A 28 10.01 12.46 -5.00
N ALA A 29 11.23 12.03 -5.30
CA ALA A 29 12.42 12.53 -4.63
C ALA A 29 12.55 14.05 -4.84
N ARG A 30 12.62 14.81 -3.75
CA ARG A 30 12.88 16.25 -3.79
C ARG A 30 14.33 16.51 -4.18
N SER A 31 14.58 17.48 -5.05
CA SER A 31 15.92 17.82 -5.54
C SER A 31 16.91 18.19 -4.42
N SER A 32 16.42 18.73 -3.31
CA SER A 32 17.27 19.18 -2.19
C SER A 32 17.74 18.04 -1.27
N SER A 33 16.90 17.03 -1.00
CA SER A 33 17.22 15.94 -0.06
C SER A 33 17.42 14.59 -0.73
N GLY A 34 16.99 14.42 -1.99
CA GLY A 34 16.98 13.14 -2.70
C GLY A 34 15.95 12.15 -2.18
N LYS A 35 15.07 12.57 -1.25
CA LYS A 35 14.06 11.75 -0.60
C LYS A 35 12.66 12.11 -1.04
N THR A 36 11.78 11.12 -1.10
CA THR A 36 10.32 11.29 -1.18
C THR A 36 9.77 11.87 0.13
N GLU A 37 8.50 12.29 0.11
CA GLU A 37 7.78 12.77 1.28
C GLU A 37 7.72 11.72 2.40
N LEU A 38 7.50 10.45 2.05
CA LEU A 38 7.44 9.35 3.03
C LEU A 38 8.81 9.08 3.66
N GLU A 39 9.89 9.12 2.88
CA GLU A 39 11.27 8.89 3.38
C GLU A 39 11.79 10.05 4.25
N GLU A 40 11.25 11.25 4.09
CA GLU A 40 11.58 12.40 4.95
C GLU A 40 10.77 12.39 6.26
N ALA A 41 9.58 11.78 6.25
CA ALA A 41 8.71 11.73 7.40
C ALA A 41 9.30 10.86 8.53
N HIS A 42 9.02 11.23 9.78
CA HIS A 42 9.35 10.39 10.92
C HIS A 42 8.25 9.33 11.13
N THR A 43 8.48 8.10 10.68
CA THR A 43 7.48 7.02 10.63
C THR A 43 7.86 5.77 11.43
N PRO A 44 8.21 5.87 12.73
CA PRO A 44 8.82 4.77 13.48
C PRO A 44 7.98 3.49 13.51
N ASN A 45 6.65 3.61 13.52
CA ASN A 45 5.75 2.45 13.51
C ASN A 45 5.73 1.76 12.13
N LEU A 46 5.75 2.53 11.04
CA LEU A 46 5.76 1.96 9.69
C LEU A 46 7.14 1.36 9.38
N ASP A 47 8.21 2.00 9.85
CA ASP A 47 9.58 1.52 9.73
C ASP A 47 9.76 0.19 10.47
N GLN A 48 9.22 0.07 11.69
CA GLN A 48 9.21 -1.19 12.43
C GLN A 48 8.45 -2.29 11.69
N LEU A 49 7.22 -1.99 11.21
CA LEU A 49 6.42 -2.94 10.46
C LEU A 49 7.15 -3.42 9.20
N ALA A 50 7.81 -2.51 8.47
CA ALA A 50 8.60 -2.85 7.29
C ALA A 50 9.81 -3.74 7.63
N GLY A 51 10.46 -3.54 8.78
CA GLY A 51 11.59 -4.36 9.23
C GLY A 51 11.21 -5.79 9.67
N GLU A 52 9.97 -6.00 10.10
CA GLU A 52 9.46 -7.28 10.61
C GLU A 52 8.55 -8.03 9.60
N SER A 53 8.27 -7.42 8.44
CA SER A 53 7.29 -7.93 7.46
C SER A 53 7.87 -8.05 6.04
N GLU A 54 7.03 -8.47 5.09
CA GLU A 54 7.34 -8.39 3.66
C GLU A 54 6.87 -7.05 3.08
N ILE A 55 7.70 -6.46 2.21
CA ILE A 55 7.40 -5.24 1.46
C ILE A 55 7.39 -5.49 -0.04
N GLY A 56 6.61 -4.69 -0.76
CA GLY A 56 6.51 -4.74 -2.21
C GLY A 56 5.91 -3.47 -2.80
N ALA A 57 5.88 -3.39 -4.13
CA ALA A 57 5.25 -2.33 -4.88
C ALA A 57 3.98 -2.84 -5.56
N THR A 58 2.90 -2.06 -5.48
CA THR A 58 1.62 -2.39 -6.13
C THR A 58 1.43 -1.49 -7.35
N ILE A 59 0.97 -2.08 -8.46
CA ILE A 59 0.53 -1.34 -9.65
C ILE A 59 -1.01 -1.33 -9.63
N PRO A 60 -1.67 -0.20 -9.30
CA PRO A 60 -3.12 -0.20 -9.07
C PRO A 60 -3.96 -0.52 -10.32
N VAL A 61 -3.49 -0.10 -11.50
CA VAL A 61 -4.21 -0.29 -12.78
C VAL A 61 -3.29 -0.86 -13.84
N GLY A 62 -2.21 -0.14 -14.15
CA GLY A 62 -1.21 -0.53 -15.13
C GLY A 62 -0.01 0.42 -15.07
N ILE A 63 1.08 0.07 -15.74
CA ILE A 63 2.28 0.91 -15.77
C ILE A 63 1.95 2.27 -16.39
N GLY A 64 2.23 3.35 -15.65
CA GLY A 64 1.99 4.73 -16.10
C GLY A 64 0.52 5.16 -16.14
N ILE A 65 -0.41 4.36 -15.62
CA ILE A 65 -1.84 4.72 -15.54
C ILE A 65 -2.17 5.19 -14.14
N THR A 66 -2.46 6.49 -14.00
CA THR A 66 -2.91 7.08 -12.73
C THR A 66 -4.35 6.64 -12.42
N PRO A 67 -4.63 6.00 -11.28
CA PRO A 67 -5.99 5.70 -10.85
C PRO A 67 -6.73 6.99 -10.46
N GLY A 68 -8.03 7.07 -10.75
CA GLY A 68 -8.90 8.10 -10.17
C GLY A 68 -9.41 7.68 -8.79
N SER A 69 -9.87 8.64 -7.98
CA SER A 69 -10.43 8.38 -6.64
C SER A 69 -11.82 7.71 -6.62
N GLY A 70 -12.34 7.33 -7.80
CA GLY A 70 -13.62 6.63 -7.93
C GLY A 70 -13.50 5.13 -7.60
N PRO A 71 -14.63 4.44 -7.37
CA PRO A 71 -14.67 3.04 -6.95
C PRO A 71 -14.45 2.06 -8.13
N GLY A 72 -13.47 2.37 -9.01
CA GLY A 72 -13.23 1.70 -10.29
C GLY A 72 -13.36 0.18 -10.29
#